data_AF-U2WR50-F1
#
_entry.id   AF-U2WR50-F1
#
_cell.length_a   1.000
_cell.length_b   1.000
_cell.length_c   1.000
_cell.angle_alpha   90.00
_cell.angle_beta   90.00
_cell.angle_gamma   90.00
#
_symmetry.space_group_name_H-M   'P 1'
#
loop_
_entity.id
_entity.type
_entity.pdbx_description
1 polymer ?
#
loop_
_entity_poly.entity_id
_entity_poly.type
_entity_poly.pdbx_seq_one_letter_code
_entity_poly.pdbx_strand_id
1 'polypeptide(L)'
;MSTNNFPTLMDEKIDPDAGSYNPWREAGRPEQDRNYTVHFVMDAPPQVVPRNTGYIGEQKNGERNRATFLLLRVYSADLPPLPPHSAGVDLPAITVYDKKGKQIAHYPACEPYPEGYDVPADGTMFPAFPLPDHRAQSQAGRFDLSSNFGIDVDLLSNADILYLNTFYSREHGEIFAVRFKKPKTVNHAQNLYPWSQDLDFRMWTACTYNFWNGAAHSCVTAEDIETDGTGYLTMVISEKHLRPANATAQEGVTWLDAGNFLDGQLSLRMLPRSAPFLERLKKDVTKLDFANPYVPQTAFCSKSVFEEGGFDACASLTEK
;
A
#
# COMPACT_ATOMS: atom_id res chain seq x y z
N MET A 1 17.17 15.43 1.93
CA MET A 1 17.74 14.06 1.94
C MET A 1 17.06 13.30 0.83
N SER A 2 17.78 12.85 -0.20
CA SER A 2 17.22 11.89 -1.15
C SER A 2 17.34 10.54 -0.47
N THR A 3 16.27 9.98 0.10
CA THR A 3 16.33 8.54 0.39
C THR A 3 16.27 7.87 -0.96
N ASN A 4 17.44 7.43 -1.39
CA ASN A 4 17.64 6.99 -2.74
C ASN A 4 16.98 5.62 -2.90
N ASN A 5 15.74 5.58 -3.39
CA ASN A 5 15.12 4.33 -3.81
C ASN A 5 15.98 3.72 -4.94
N PHE A 6 16.82 2.74 -4.58
CA PHE A 6 17.52 1.85 -5.49
C PHE A 6 16.50 1.09 -6.36
N PRO A 7 16.92 0.54 -7.51
CA PRO A 7 16.08 -0.39 -8.26
C PRO A 7 15.55 -1.48 -7.31
N THR A 8 14.24 -1.61 -7.28
CA THR A 8 13.52 -2.58 -6.46
C THR A 8 13.55 -3.95 -7.15
N LEU A 9 13.74 -5.00 -6.37
CA LEU A 9 13.53 -6.37 -6.83
C LEU A 9 12.09 -6.76 -6.52
N MET A 10 11.23 -6.57 -7.52
CA MET A 10 9.82 -6.93 -7.43
C MET A 10 9.66 -8.46 -7.56
N ASP A 11 8.77 -9.04 -6.76
CA ASP A 11 8.37 -10.45 -6.75
C ASP A 11 8.28 -11.14 -8.14
N GLU A 12 7.54 -10.60 -9.11
CA GLU A 12 7.41 -11.14 -10.47
C GLU A 12 8.69 -11.00 -11.29
N LYS A 13 9.69 -10.25 -10.83
CA LYS A 13 10.99 -10.09 -11.47
C LYS A 13 12.09 -10.95 -10.84
N ILE A 14 11.82 -11.58 -9.70
CA ILE A 14 12.75 -12.51 -9.06
C ILE A 14 12.56 -13.90 -9.66
N ASP A 15 13.65 -14.45 -10.19
CA ASP A 15 13.70 -15.83 -10.65
C ASP A 15 13.73 -16.76 -9.44
N PRO A 16 12.90 -17.83 -9.41
CA PRO A 16 12.93 -18.78 -8.32
C PRO A 16 14.23 -19.59 -8.34
N ASP A 17 14.60 -20.13 -7.18
CA ASP A 17 15.73 -21.05 -7.07
C ASP A 17 15.48 -22.34 -7.87
N ALA A 18 16.54 -23.09 -8.18
CA ALA A 18 16.42 -24.31 -8.97
C ALA A 18 15.44 -25.30 -8.31
N GLY A 19 14.44 -25.75 -9.07
CA GLY A 19 13.37 -26.62 -8.59
C GLY A 19 12.17 -25.89 -7.97
N SER A 20 12.29 -24.60 -7.67
CA SER A 20 11.18 -23.76 -7.22
C SER A 20 10.43 -23.11 -8.38
N TYR A 21 9.27 -22.50 -8.11
CA TYR A 21 8.49 -21.74 -9.09
C TYR A 21 8.11 -20.35 -8.58
N ASN A 22 7.65 -19.46 -9.47
CA ASN A 22 7.16 -18.13 -9.10
C ASN A 22 5.63 -18.01 -9.27
N PRO A 23 4.84 -17.92 -8.17
CA PRO A 23 3.39 -17.89 -8.23
C PRO A 23 2.84 -16.58 -8.82
N TRP A 24 3.69 -15.59 -9.09
CA TRP A 24 3.30 -14.37 -9.80
C TRP A 24 3.34 -14.55 -11.32
N ARG A 25 4.02 -15.58 -11.82
CA ARG A 25 4.21 -15.81 -13.26
C ARG A 25 3.41 -16.98 -13.79
N GLU A 26 3.16 -17.98 -12.96
CA GLU A 26 2.52 -19.22 -13.37
C GLU A 26 1.79 -19.91 -12.21
N ALA A 27 0.88 -20.81 -12.57
CA ALA A 27 0.19 -21.65 -11.61
C ALA A 27 1.17 -22.58 -10.91
N GLY A 28 1.11 -22.58 -9.58
CA GLY A 28 1.91 -23.47 -8.75
C GLY A 28 1.45 -24.91 -8.76
N ARG A 29 2.35 -25.80 -8.34
CA ARG A 29 2.04 -27.20 -8.00
C ARG A 29 2.20 -27.37 -6.50
N PRO A 30 1.30 -28.10 -5.80
CA PRO A 30 1.34 -28.22 -4.34
C PRO A 30 2.69 -28.75 -3.78
N GLU A 31 3.36 -29.60 -4.55
CA GLU A 31 4.64 -30.23 -4.15
C GLU A 31 5.88 -29.40 -4.49
N GLN A 32 5.74 -28.23 -5.12
CA GLN A 32 6.87 -27.46 -5.59
C GLN A 32 7.20 -26.31 -4.63
N ASP A 33 8.48 -26.16 -4.33
CA ASP A 33 8.96 -25.10 -3.44
C ASP A 33 8.81 -23.69 -4.08
N ARG A 34 8.81 -22.68 -3.21
CA ARG A 34 8.79 -21.25 -3.58
C ARG A 34 10.00 -20.54 -2.99
N ASN A 35 11.19 -21.09 -3.20
CA ASN A 35 12.44 -20.54 -2.68
C ASN A 35 13.01 -19.52 -3.65
N TYR A 36 13.60 -18.45 -3.09
CA TYR A 36 14.20 -17.37 -3.83
C TYR A 36 15.50 -16.91 -3.17
N THR A 37 16.53 -16.75 -3.98
CA THR A 37 17.78 -16.11 -3.57
C THR A 37 17.96 -14.79 -4.29
N VAL A 38 18.15 -13.71 -3.52
CA VAL A 38 18.50 -12.37 -4.03
C VAL A 38 19.86 -11.92 -3.50
N HIS A 39 20.60 -11.17 -4.32
CA HIS A 39 21.92 -10.67 -3.99
C HIS A 39 21.92 -9.15 -3.96
N PHE A 40 22.49 -8.57 -2.90
CA PHE A 40 22.74 -7.14 -2.81
C PHE A 40 24.24 -6.88 -2.80
N VAL A 41 24.74 -6.24 -3.85
CA VAL A 41 26.18 -6.01 -4.06
C VAL A 41 26.52 -4.56 -3.75
N MET A 42 27.44 -4.36 -2.80
CA MET A 42 27.92 -3.04 -2.35
C MET A 42 28.97 -2.45 -3.31
N ASP A 43 28.65 -2.42 -4.61
CA ASP A 43 29.51 -1.90 -5.68
C ASP A 43 28.67 -1.21 -6.78
N ALA A 44 29.34 -0.66 -7.78
CA ALA A 44 28.74 -0.16 -9.01
C ALA A 44 28.17 -1.32 -9.86
N PRO A 45 27.04 -1.12 -10.56
CA PRO A 45 26.51 -2.15 -11.44
C PRO A 45 27.44 -2.41 -12.65
N PRO A 46 27.67 -3.68 -13.03
CA PRO A 46 28.32 -4.02 -14.29
C PRO A 46 27.40 -3.70 -15.48
N GLN A 47 27.94 -3.76 -16.71
CA GLN A 47 27.15 -3.57 -17.92
C GLN A 47 25.98 -4.56 -18.05
N VAL A 48 26.17 -5.79 -17.57
CA VAL A 48 25.14 -6.83 -17.56
C VAL A 48 24.93 -7.26 -16.11
N VAL A 49 23.81 -6.83 -15.54
CA VAL A 49 23.44 -7.16 -14.16
C VAL A 49 22.94 -8.61 -14.11
N PRO A 50 23.53 -9.48 -13.27
CA PRO A 50 23.02 -10.83 -13.06
C PRO A 50 21.59 -10.84 -12.55
N ARG A 51 20.86 -11.92 -12.81
CA ARG A 51 19.50 -12.12 -12.28
C ARG A 51 19.50 -12.02 -10.75
N ASN A 52 18.35 -11.59 -10.20
CA ASN A 52 18.12 -11.44 -8.76
C ASN A 52 19.16 -10.59 -8.02
N THR A 53 19.89 -9.71 -8.71
CA THR A 53 21.01 -8.95 -8.13
C THR A 53 20.74 -7.45 -8.17
N GLY A 54 20.73 -6.81 -7.00
CA GLY A 54 20.68 -5.36 -6.84
C GLY A 54 22.06 -4.80 -6.50
N TYR A 55 22.49 -3.75 -7.21
CA TYR A 55 23.73 -3.02 -6.91
C TYR A 55 23.40 -1.76 -6.10
N ILE A 56 23.99 -1.67 -4.92
CA ILE A 56 23.64 -0.68 -3.88
C ILE A 56 24.86 0.10 -3.39
N GLY A 57 25.99 0.00 -4.09
CA GLY A 57 27.25 0.68 -3.74
C GLY A 57 27.31 2.15 -4.14
N GLU A 58 26.47 2.58 -5.10
CA GLU A 58 26.46 3.94 -5.65
C GLU A 58 25.06 4.56 -5.59
N GLN A 59 24.98 5.82 -5.18
CA GLN A 59 23.75 6.61 -5.18
C GLN A 59 23.38 7.04 -6.61
N LYS A 60 22.15 7.52 -6.83
CA LYS A 60 21.68 8.01 -8.16
C LYS A 60 22.54 9.15 -8.74
N ASN A 61 23.18 9.93 -7.88
CA ASN A 61 24.11 11.00 -8.28
C ASN A 61 25.54 10.50 -8.57
N GLY A 62 25.78 9.19 -8.52
CA GLY A 62 27.10 8.56 -8.73
C GLY A 62 28.02 8.59 -7.51
N GLU A 63 27.58 9.18 -6.39
CA GLU A 63 28.40 9.17 -5.16
C GLU A 63 28.33 7.82 -4.46
N ARG A 64 29.37 7.49 -3.70
CA ARG A 64 29.39 6.26 -2.90
C ARG A 64 28.22 6.22 -1.92
N ASN A 65 27.50 5.11 -1.91
CA ASN A 65 26.53 4.81 -0.88
C ASN A 65 27.23 4.25 0.38
N ARG A 66 26.92 4.81 1.55
CA ARG A 66 27.58 4.45 2.81
C ARG A 66 26.75 3.51 3.68
N ALA A 67 25.43 3.49 3.50
CA ALA A 67 24.51 2.65 4.25
C ALA A 67 23.29 2.34 3.39
N THR A 68 22.70 1.18 3.60
CA THR A 68 21.47 0.76 2.91
C THR A 68 20.50 0.20 3.94
N PHE A 69 19.24 0.60 3.82
CA PHE A 69 18.13 -0.07 4.48
C PHE A 69 17.51 -1.07 3.50
N LEU A 70 17.44 -2.34 3.90
CA LEU A 70 16.66 -3.34 3.20
C LEU A 70 15.27 -3.38 3.82
N LEU A 71 14.24 -3.09 3.02
CA LEU A 71 12.84 -3.19 3.47
C LEU A 71 12.13 -4.26 2.66
N LEU A 72 11.78 -5.37 3.33
CA LEU A 72 10.80 -6.32 2.83
C LEU A 72 9.40 -5.79 3.17
N ARG A 73 8.55 -5.59 2.16
CA ARG A 73 7.18 -5.12 2.37
C ARG A 73 6.18 -6.18 1.93
N VAL A 74 5.34 -6.59 2.87
CA VAL A 74 4.20 -7.48 2.65
C VAL A 74 2.94 -6.61 2.67
N TYR A 75 2.15 -6.64 1.59
CA TYR A 75 0.95 -5.78 1.45
C TYR A 75 -0.36 -6.49 1.74
N SER A 76 -0.36 -7.83 1.80
CA SER A 76 -1.50 -8.66 2.17
C SER A 76 -1.01 -9.97 2.76
N ALA A 77 -1.82 -10.58 3.62
CA ALA A 77 -1.60 -11.89 4.21
C ALA A 77 -2.95 -12.58 4.44
N ASP A 78 -3.06 -13.86 4.08
CA ASP A 78 -4.23 -14.68 4.41
C ASP A 78 -4.27 -15.04 5.90
N LEU A 79 -3.14 -14.89 6.58
CA LEU A 79 -2.96 -15.22 7.99
C LEU A 79 -3.05 -13.96 8.85
N PRO A 80 -3.62 -14.08 10.07
CA PRO A 80 -3.70 -12.96 10.98
C PRO A 80 -2.29 -12.43 11.30
N PRO A 81 -2.17 -11.15 11.68
CA PRO A 81 -0.91 -10.56 12.08
C PRO A 81 -0.39 -11.24 13.35
N LEU A 82 0.49 -12.23 13.20
CA LEU A 82 1.22 -12.87 14.29
C LEU A 82 2.67 -12.35 14.25
N PRO A 83 3.31 -12.06 15.39
CA PRO A 83 4.75 -11.84 15.43
C PRO A 83 5.52 -13.16 15.15
N PRO A 84 6.58 -13.15 14.30
CA PRO A 84 6.93 -12.06 13.39
C PRO A 84 5.93 -11.96 12.24
N HIS A 85 5.59 -10.73 11.81
CA HIS A 85 4.59 -10.43 10.76
C HIS A 85 5.05 -10.88 9.37
N SER A 86 5.21 -12.19 9.18
CA SER A 86 5.77 -12.82 7.98
C SER A 86 4.72 -13.41 7.05
N ALA A 87 3.43 -13.11 7.29
CA ALA A 87 2.30 -13.73 6.60
C ALA A 87 2.33 -15.29 6.66
N GLY A 88 2.93 -15.83 7.73
CA GLY A 88 3.06 -17.26 8.02
C GLY A 88 3.98 -18.04 7.08
N VAL A 89 4.93 -17.36 6.44
CA VAL A 89 6.12 -18.00 5.87
C VAL A 89 7.35 -17.64 6.71
N ASP A 90 8.45 -18.37 6.56
CA ASP A 90 9.69 -18.04 7.27
C ASP A 90 10.24 -16.68 6.82
N LEU A 91 10.85 -15.94 7.76
CA LEU A 91 11.61 -14.73 7.41
C LEU A 91 12.86 -15.11 6.59
N PRO A 92 13.29 -14.27 5.63
CA PRO A 92 14.46 -14.59 4.80
C PRO A 92 15.73 -14.78 5.62
N ALA A 93 16.51 -15.82 5.33
CA ALA A 93 17.87 -15.93 5.85
C ALA A 93 18.80 -14.86 5.20
N ILE A 94 19.77 -14.36 5.96
CA ILE A 94 20.73 -13.35 5.49
C ILE A 94 22.15 -13.87 5.65
N THR A 95 22.91 -13.89 4.57
CA THR A 95 24.35 -14.20 4.61
C THR A 95 25.16 -13.00 4.12
N VAL A 96 26.15 -12.59 4.90
CA VAL A 96 27.01 -11.43 4.59
C VAL A 96 28.40 -11.91 4.21
N TYR A 97 28.89 -11.44 3.07
CA TYR A 97 30.22 -11.74 2.55
C TYR A 97 31.08 -10.47 2.52
N ASP A 98 32.38 -10.62 2.77
CA ASP A 98 33.35 -9.55 2.54
C ASP A 98 33.74 -9.42 1.05
N LYS A 99 34.57 -8.42 0.73
CA LYS A 99 35.04 -8.18 -0.65
C LYS A 99 35.85 -9.33 -1.27
N LYS A 100 36.34 -10.27 -0.46
CA LYS A 100 37.11 -11.45 -0.92
C LYS A 100 36.20 -12.68 -1.07
N GLY A 101 34.90 -12.53 -0.85
CA GLY A 101 33.93 -13.63 -0.87
C GLY A 101 33.94 -14.49 0.40
N LYS A 102 34.64 -14.07 1.46
CA LYS A 102 34.59 -14.79 2.74
C LYS A 102 33.29 -14.44 3.45
N GLN A 103 32.53 -15.45 3.86
CA GLN A 103 31.37 -15.25 4.74
C GLN A 103 31.84 -14.67 6.09
N ILE A 104 31.26 -13.55 6.48
CA ILE A 104 31.56 -12.86 7.75
C ILE A 104 30.40 -12.91 8.74
N ALA A 105 29.17 -13.15 8.28
CA ALA A 105 28.00 -13.37 9.12
C ALA A 105 26.95 -14.22 8.39
N HIS A 106 26.14 -14.95 9.15
CA HIS A 106 24.96 -15.65 8.67
C HIS A 106 23.87 -15.60 9.73
N TYR A 107 22.65 -15.29 9.32
CA TYR A 107 21.46 -15.24 10.14
C TYR A 107 20.42 -16.16 9.50
N PRO A 108 19.87 -17.15 10.23
CA PRO A 108 18.90 -18.09 9.68
C PRO A 108 17.55 -17.44 9.35
N ALA A 109 17.27 -16.27 9.91
CA ALA A 109 16.11 -15.44 9.65
C ALA A 109 16.52 -13.96 9.68
N CYS A 110 15.72 -13.07 9.08
CA CYS A 110 15.87 -11.61 9.18
C CYS A 110 15.36 -11.10 10.54
N GLU A 111 15.81 -11.76 11.61
CA GLU A 111 15.55 -11.44 12.99
C GLU A 111 16.90 -11.31 13.70
N PRO A 112 17.38 -10.08 13.98
CA PRO A 112 18.67 -9.90 14.65
C PRO A 112 18.64 -10.35 16.12
N TYR A 113 17.46 -10.53 16.72
CA TYR A 113 17.31 -10.90 18.11
C TYR A 113 17.34 -12.43 18.29
N PRO A 114 18.21 -12.97 19.15
CA PRO A 114 18.23 -14.39 19.46
C PRO A 114 16.91 -14.90 20.05
N GLU A 115 16.67 -16.21 19.96
CA GLU A 115 15.54 -16.84 20.64
C GLU A 115 15.52 -16.50 22.14
N GLY A 116 14.36 -16.06 22.65
CA GLY A 116 14.18 -15.66 24.04
C GLY A 116 14.65 -14.25 24.39
N TYR A 117 15.13 -13.47 23.42
CA TYR A 117 15.46 -12.06 23.62
C TYR A 117 14.18 -11.21 23.73
N ASP A 118 14.11 -10.36 24.76
CA ASP A 118 13.02 -9.40 24.93
C ASP A 118 13.22 -8.22 23.98
N VAL A 119 12.53 -8.24 22.84
CA VAL A 119 12.64 -7.22 21.80
C VAL A 119 12.22 -5.86 22.38
N PRO A 120 13.07 -4.81 22.31
CA PRO A 120 12.70 -3.49 22.80
C PRO A 120 11.42 -3.01 22.12
N ALA A 121 10.36 -2.87 22.92
CA ALA A 121 9.13 -2.23 22.48
C ALA A 121 9.28 -0.72 22.68
N ASP A 122 9.13 0.04 21.59
CA ASP A 122 8.98 1.48 21.71
C ASP A 122 7.57 1.79 22.23
N GLY A 123 7.48 2.25 23.48
CA GLY A 123 6.23 2.70 24.09
C GLY A 123 5.87 4.14 23.76
N THR A 124 6.63 4.81 22.89
CA THR A 124 6.40 6.22 22.53
C THR A 124 5.09 6.34 21.77
N MET A 125 4.05 6.75 22.49
CA MET A 125 2.79 7.17 21.89
C MET A 125 2.97 8.61 21.43
N PHE A 126 3.02 8.83 20.11
CA PHE A 126 2.87 10.19 19.59
C PHE A 126 1.42 10.60 19.81
N PRO A 127 1.15 11.61 20.67
CA PRO A 127 -0.22 12.00 20.93
C PRO A 127 -0.84 12.51 19.63
N ALA A 128 -2.12 12.21 19.45
CA ALA A 128 -2.91 12.89 18.44
C ALA A 128 -2.98 14.36 18.80
N PHE A 129 -2.14 15.17 18.17
CA PHE A 129 -2.26 16.59 18.30
C PHE A 129 -3.54 17.02 17.56
N PRO A 130 -4.45 17.78 18.19
CA PRO A 130 -5.60 18.36 17.53
C PRO A 130 -5.17 19.57 16.69
N LEU A 131 -4.10 19.41 15.92
CA LEU A 131 -3.57 20.42 15.04
C LEU A 131 -4.20 20.19 13.66
N PRO A 132 -4.93 21.18 13.13
CA PRO A 132 -5.41 21.11 11.77
C PRO A 132 -4.25 20.98 10.77
N ASP A 133 -4.35 20.04 9.84
CA ASP A 133 -3.42 19.91 8.73
C ASP A 133 -3.91 20.73 7.54
N HIS A 134 -3.04 21.59 6.99
CA HIS A 134 -3.39 22.46 5.87
C HIS A 134 -3.94 21.71 4.64
N ARG A 135 -3.58 20.43 4.44
CA ARG A 135 -4.10 19.62 3.32
C ARG A 135 -5.53 19.21 3.55
N ALA A 136 -5.89 18.84 4.78
CA ALA A 136 -7.28 18.58 5.15
C ALA A 136 -8.14 19.86 5.14
N GLN A 137 -7.51 21.03 5.23
CA GLN A 137 -8.19 22.32 5.14
C GLN A 137 -8.37 22.80 3.70
N SER A 138 -7.34 22.70 2.86
CA SER A 138 -7.30 23.29 1.52
C SER A 138 -7.54 22.30 0.36
N GLN A 139 -7.43 21.00 0.63
CA GLN A 139 -7.47 19.93 -0.37
C GLN A 139 -8.30 18.73 0.10
N ALA A 140 -9.23 18.93 1.04
CA ALA A 140 -10.13 17.88 1.50
C ALA A 140 -10.83 17.18 0.34
N GLY A 141 -10.86 15.84 0.38
CA GLY A 141 -11.50 15.01 -0.64
C GLY A 141 -10.83 15.02 -2.01
N ARG A 142 -9.78 15.83 -2.24
CA ARG A 142 -9.01 15.79 -3.49
C ARG A 142 -7.98 14.69 -3.41
N PHE A 143 -7.89 13.89 -4.47
CA PHE A 143 -6.83 12.90 -4.62
C PHE A 143 -5.57 13.50 -5.25
N ASP A 144 -4.41 13.19 -4.68
CA ASP A 144 -3.09 13.50 -5.21
C ASP A 144 -2.21 12.24 -5.36
N LEU A 145 -1.08 12.40 -6.06
CA LEU A 145 -0.13 11.31 -6.37
C LEU A 145 1.10 11.29 -5.45
N SER A 146 1.10 12.09 -4.38
CA SER A 146 2.25 12.19 -3.48
C SER A 146 2.43 10.88 -2.73
N SER A 147 3.66 10.37 -2.68
CA SER A 147 4.00 9.17 -1.93
C SER A 147 4.48 9.46 -0.51
N ASN A 148 4.77 10.73 -0.20
CA ASN A 148 5.39 11.15 1.07
C ASN A 148 4.67 12.38 1.60
N PHE A 149 3.36 12.33 1.86
CA PHE A 149 2.68 13.41 2.59
C PHE A 149 2.87 14.82 1.97
N GLY A 150 3.03 14.92 0.65
CA GLY A 150 3.27 16.19 -0.04
C GLY A 150 4.68 16.77 0.06
N ILE A 151 5.64 16.07 0.69
CA ILE A 151 7.03 16.53 0.78
C ILE A 151 7.92 15.96 -0.33
N ASP A 152 8.89 16.76 -0.78
CA ASP A 152 9.89 16.41 -1.81
C ASP A 152 11.02 15.49 -1.28
N VAL A 153 10.80 14.87 -0.13
CA VAL A 153 11.74 13.92 0.49
C VAL A 153 11.10 12.54 0.48
N ASP A 154 11.83 11.59 -0.06
CA ASP A 154 11.46 10.18 0.02
C ASP A 154 11.60 9.72 1.47
N LEU A 155 10.51 9.23 2.08
CA LEU A 155 10.49 8.71 3.45
C LEU A 155 10.39 7.18 3.42
N LEU A 156 11.23 6.54 2.61
CA LEU A 156 11.17 5.11 2.35
C LEU A 156 9.80 4.74 1.74
N SER A 157 9.34 5.52 0.76
CA SER A 157 8.23 5.11 -0.08
C SER A 157 8.64 3.91 -0.96
N ASN A 158 7.71 3.04 -1.32
CA ASN A 158 7.99 2.00 -2.31
C ASN A 158 7.80 2.56 -3.73
N ALA A 159 8.88 2.62 -4.51
CA ALA A 159 8.91 3.15 -5.88
C ALA A 159 7.98 2.40 -6.86
N ASP A 160 7.66 1.14 -6.57
CA ASP A 160 6.77 0.31 -7.38
C ASP A 160 5.29 0.50 -7.07
N ILE A 161 4.95 1.43 -6.17
CA ILE A 161 3.57 1.72 -5.81
C ILE A 161 3.14 3.06 -6.39
N LEU A 162 1.95 3.05 -6.98
CA LEU A 162 1.18 4.26 -7.14
C LEU A 162 0.42 4.53 -5.85
N TYR A 163 0.71 5.65 -5.22
CA TYR A 163 -0.05 6.18 -4.09
C TYR A 163 -1.08 7.15 -4.65
N LEU A 164 -2.35 6.94 -4.29
CA LEU A 164 -3.39 7.95 -4.39
C LEU A 164 -3.77 8.33 -2.97
N ASN A 165 -3.50 9.56 -2.56
CA ASN A 165 -3.81 10.04 -1.23
C ASN A 165 -4.89 11.09 -1.29
N THR A 166 -5.79 11.06 -0.32
CA THR A 166 -6.74 12.15 -0.09
C THR A 166 -6.88 12.38 1.41
N PHE A 167 -7.36 13.56 1.77
CA PHE A 167 -7.39 14.05 3.13
C PHE A 167 -8.83 14.34 3.53
N TYR A 168 -9.17 14.10 4.78
CA TYR A 168 -10.49 14.35 5.33
C TYR A 168 -10.37 15.02 6.69
N SER A 169 -11.38 15.81 7.03
CA SER A 169 -11.52 16.46 8.33
C SER A 169 -12.97 16.37 8.78
N ARG A 170 -13.18 16.28 10.09
CA ARG A 170 -14.51 16.38 10.71
C ARG A 170 -15.20 17.72 10.43
N GLU A 171 -14.43 18.74 10.08
CA GLU A 171 -14.97 20.07 9.76
C GLU A 171 -15.81 20.08 8.48
N HIS A 172 -15.60 19.12 7.57
CA HIS A 172 -16.35 19.01 6.32
C HIS A 172 -17.58 18.10 6.43
N GLY A 173 -17.60 17.18 7.40
CA GLY A 173 -18.71 16.26 7.62
C GLY A 173 -18.37 15.15 8.61
N GLU A 174 -19.40 14.48 9.13
CA GLU A 174 -19.28 13.29 9.98
C GLU A 174 -18.81 12.07 9.18
N ILE A 175 -19.15 12.06 7.89
CA ILE A 175 -18.86 11.00 6.93
C ILE A 175 -18.01 11.58 5.80
N PHE A 176 -16.91 10.88 5.51
CA PHE A 176 -16.17 11.02 4.25
C PHE A 176 -16.43 9.79 3.39
N ALA A 177 -17.10 9.98 2.25
CA ALA A 177 -17.44 8.90 1.34
C ALA A 177 -16.60 8.96 0.06
N VAL A 178 -16.16 7.80 -0.43
CA VAL A 178 -15.38 7.67 -1.67
C VAL A 178 -16.03 6.64 -2.57
N ARG A 179 -16.24 6.98 -3.85
CA ARG A 179 -16.90 6.10 -4.83
C ARG A 179 -16.18 6.11 -6.17
N PHE A 180 -15.97 4.91 -6.73
CA PHE A 180 -15.47 4.70 -8.09
C PHE A 180 -15.72 3.26 -8.53
N LYS A 181 -15.54 2.99 -9.82
CA LYS A 181 -15.63 1.63 -10.36
C LYS A 181 -14.44 0.81 -9.87
N LYS A 182 -14.69 -0.40 -9.35
CA LYS A 182 -13.63 -1.27 -8.82
C LYS A 182 -12.75 -1.79 -9.97
N PRO A 183 -11.42 -1.53 -9.96
CA PRO A 183 -10.53 -2.13 -10.95
C PRO A 183 -10.43 -3.64 -10.78
N LYS A 184 -10.22 -4.35 -11.89
CA LYS A 184 -10.03 -5.80 -11.89
C LYS A 184 -8.61 -6.13 -11.41
N THR A 185 -8.52 -6.81 -10.28
CA THR A 185 -7.26 -7.22 -9.66
C THR A 185 -7.28 -8.72 -9.36
N VAL A 186 -6.17 -9.26 -8.83
CA VAL A 186 -6.15 -10.64 -8.34
C VAL A 186 -7.32 -10.85 -7.39
N ASN A 187 -8.05 -11.94 -7.62
CA ASN A 187 -9.19 -12.37 -6.83
C ASN A 187 -9.40 -13.87 -7.07
N HIS A 188 -9.05 -14.66 -6.06
CA HIS A 188 -9.13 -16.12 -6.14
C HIS A 188 -10.57 -16.63 -6.31
N ALA A 189 -11.55 -15.99 -5.67
CA ALA A 189 -12.96 -16.36 -5.78
C ALA A 189 -13.53 -16.18 -7.20
N GLN A 190 -12.93 -15.29 -8.00
CA GLN A 190 -13.32 -15.02 -9.39
C GLN A 190 -12.40 -15.71 -10.42
N ASN A 191 -11.50 -16.61 -10.00
CA ASN A 191 -10.47 -17.23 -10.85
C ASN A 191 -9.56 -16.21 -11.55
N LEU A 192 -9.30 -15.07 -10.89
CA LEU A 192 -8.37 -14.05 -11.34
C LEU A 192 -7.06 -14.22 -10.58
N TYR A 193 -6.09 -14.87 -11.21
CA TYR A 193 -4.82 -15.20 -10.61
C TYR A 193 -3.76 -14.16 -10.97
N PRO A 194 -2.62 -14.10 -10.26
CA PRO A 194 -1.52 -13.20 -10.57
C PRO A 194 -1.06 -13.18 -12.04
N TRP A 195 -1.09 -14.33 -12.71
CA TRP A 195 -0.67 -14.50 -14.11
C TRP A 195 -1.81 -14.26 -15.13
N SER A 196 -3.00 -13.88 -14.68
CA SER A 196 -4.13 -13.58 -15.55
C SER A 196 -3.84 -12.35 -16.42
N GLN A 197 -4.12 -12.46 -17.73
CA GLN A 197 -3.84 -11.40 -18.71
C GLN A 197 -4.87 -10.26 -18.70
N ASP A 198 -6.02 -10.48 -18.06
CA ASP A 198 -7.18 -9.56 -18.07
C ASP A 198 -7.24 -8.67 -16.81
N LEU A 199 -6.17 -8.58 -16.03
CA LEU A 199 -6.11 -7.71 -14.85
C LEU A 199 -5.87 -6.25 -15.28
N ASP A 200 -6.53 -5.30 -14.62
CA ASP A 200 -6.17 -3.88 -14.73
C ASP A 200 -4.79 -3.64 -14.11
N PHE A 201 -4.57 -4.23 -12.93
CA PHE A 201 -3.29 -4.33 -12.23
C PHE A 201 -3.37 -5.41 -11.14
N ARG A 202 -2.29 -5.65 -10.38
CA ARG A 202 -2.17 -6.84 -9.53
C ARG A 202 -3.02 -6.77 -8.26
N MET A 203 -2.82 -5.76 -7.42
CA MET A 203 -3.61 -5.58 -6.20
C MET A 203 -3.55 -4.12 -5.72
N TRP A 204 -4.40 -3.79 -4.77
CA TRP A 204 -4.31 -2.55 -4.01
C TRP A 204 -4.83 -2.69 -2.60
N THR A 205 -4.48 -1.73 -1.75
CA THR A 205 -5.01 -1.58 -0.39
C THR A 205 -5.60 -0.19 -0.21
N ALA A 206 -6.64 -0.07 0.61
CA ALA A 206 -7.12 1.20 1.13
C ALA A 206 -6.90 1.26 2.63
N CYS A 207 -6.27 2.33 3.12
CA CYS A 207 -5.95 2.48 4.53
C CYS A 207 -6.22 3.90 5.02
N THR A 208 -6.78 4.04 6.22
CA THR A 208 -6.87 5.30 6.95
C THR A 208 -5.61 5.51 7.79
N TYR A 209 -5.11 6.74 7.80
CA TYR A 209 -3.93 7.15 8.56
C TYR A 209 -4.21 8.38 9.41
N ASN A 210 -3.61 8.43 10.59
CA ASN A 210 -3.43 9.69 11.29
C ASN A 210 -2.17 10.40 10.77
N PHE A 211 -2.27 11.71 10.53
CA PHE A 211 -1.16 12.50 9.99
C PHE A 211 0.04 12.63 10.92
N TRP A 212 -0.24 12.83 12.21
CA TRP A 212 0.77 13.27 13.17
C TRP A 212 1.65 12.12 13.66
N ASN A 213 1.08 10.93 13.78
CA ASN A 213 1.81 9.74 14.21
C ASN A 213 2.07 8.74 13.06
N GLY A 214 1.48 8.96 11.88
CA GLY A 214 1.66 8.09 10.71
C GLY A 214 1.07 6.68 10.86
N ALA A 215 0.32 6.41 11.94
CA ALA A 215 -0.25 5.11 12.21
C ALA A 215 -1.41 4.82 11.27
N ALA A 216 -1.42 3.61 10.69
CA ALA A 216 -2.58 3.09 10.00
C ALA A 216 -3.65 2.70 11.05
N HIS A 217 -4.89 3.13 10.85
CA HIS A 217 -6.00 2.84 11.77
C HIS A 217 -6.87 1.69 11.28
N SER A 218 -7.24 1.71 10.01
CA SER A 218 -8.04 0.67 9.37
C SER A 218 -7.49 0.44 7.97
N CYS A 219 -7.35 -0.81 7.56
CA CYS A 219 -6.86 -1.19 6.25
C CYS A 219 -7.72 -2.33 5.69
N VAL A 220 -7.93 -2.30 4.38
CA VAL A 220 -8.59 -3.37 3.60
C VAL A 220 -7.81 -3.62 2.31
N THR A 221 -7.85 -4.86 1.84
CA THR A 221 -7.34 -5.19 0.51
C THR A 221 -8.44 -5.05 -0.54
N ALA A 222 -8.06 -5.03 -1.81
CA ALA A 222 -9.00 -5.03 -2.92
C ALA A 222 -10.02 -6.17 -2.85
N GLU A 223 -9.66 -7.33 -2.31
CA GLU A 223 -10.54 -8.49 -2.20
C GLU A 223 -11.63 -8.28 -1.15
N ASP A 224 -11.32 -7.55 -0.06
CA ASP A 224 -12.24 -7.28 1.05
C ASP A 224 -13.21 -6.11 0.78
N ILE A 225 -13.07 -5.43 -0.36
CA ILE A 225 -13.91 -4.28 -0.72
C ILE A 225 -15.11 -4.73 -1.52
N GLU A 226 -16.28 -4.36 -1.03
CA GLU A 226 -17.57 -4.70 -1.63
C GLU A 226 -17.93 -3.74 -2.77
N THR A 227 -18.77 -4.21 -3.70
CA THR A 227 -19.30 -3.41 -4.80
C THR A 227 -20.80 -3.55 -4.90
N ASP A 228 -21.46 -2.50 -5.39
CA ASP A 228 -22.86 -2.59 -5.81
C ASP A 228 -23.03 -3.42 -7.10
N GLY A 229 -24.30 -3.62 -7.51
CA GLY A 229 -24.65 -4.40 -8.71
C GLY A 229 -24.14 -3.83 -10.03
N THR A 230 -23.59 -2.61 -10.04
CA THR A 230 -22.99 -1.97 -11.22
C THR A 230 -21.46 -2.00 -11.21
N GLY A 231 -20.85 -2.58 -10.17
CA GLY A 231 -19.41 -2.72 -10.02
C GLY A 231 -18.72 -1.49 -9.44
N TYR A 232 -19.48 -0.54 -8.87
CA TYR A 232 -18.91 0.57 -8.11
C TYR A 232 -18.73 0.16 -6.65
N LEU A 233 -17.57 0.50 -6.10
CA LEU A 233 -17.34 0.42 -4.66
C LEU A 233 -17.74 1.73 -4.00
N THR A 234 -18.17 1.65 -2.74
CA THR A 234 -18.35 2.83 -1.89
C THR A 234 -17.63 2.57 -0.57
N MET A 235 -16.63 3.40 -0.27
CA MET A 235 -15.95 3.40 1.03
C MET A 235 -16.50 4.53 1.89
N VAL A 236 -16.82 4.22 3.14
CA VAL A 236 -17.27 5.18 4.15
C VAL A 236 -16.23 5.25 5.25
N ILE A 237 -15.68 6.44 5.44
CA ILE A 237 -14.68 6.73 6.45
C ILE A 237 -15.35 7.60 7.52
N SER A 238 -15.37 7.12 8.76
CA SER A 238 -15.95 7.83 9.89
C SER A 238 -15.35 7.33 11.21
N GLU A 239 -15.57 8.06 12.29
CA GLU A 239 -15.37 7.48 13.62
C GLU A 239 -16.33 6.31 13.85
N LYS A 240 -15.90 5.33 14.64
CA LYS A 240 -16.70 4.13 14.95
C LYS A 240 -18.12 4.41 15.43
N HIS A 241 -18.32 5.44 16.26
CA HIS A 241 -19.64 5.79 16.79
C HIS A 241 -20.55 6.48 15.75
N LEU A 242 -19.96 6.99 14.67
CA LEU A 242 -20.66 7.64 13.55
C LEU A 242 -20.86 6.71 12.34
N ARG A 243 -20.44 5.43 12.42
CA ARG A 243 -20.66 4.47 11.35
C ARG A 243 -22.16 4.44 10.96
N PRO A 244 -22.50 4.71 9.68
CA PRO A 244 -23.87 4.56 9.18
C PRO A 244 -24.36 3.11 9.32
N ALA A 245 -25.63 2.92 9.66
CA ALA A 245 -26.23 1.60 9.80
C ALA A 245 -26.24 0.81 8.49
N ASN A 246 -26.34 1.50 7.34
CA ASN A 246 -26.28 0.92 6.01
C ASN A 246 -24.84 0.77 5.47
N ALA A 247 -23.79 1.15 6.22
CA ALA A 247 -22.40 0.90 5.83
C ALA A 247 -22.01 -0.57 6.07
N THR A 248 -22.59 -1.47 5.27
CA THR A 248 -22.45 -2.93 5.38
C THR A 248 -22.14 -3.56 4.03
N ALA A 249 -21.56 -4.76 4.07
CA ALA A 249 -21.24 -5.52 2.87
C ALA A 249 -22.47 -5.83 2.01
N GLN A 250 -23.61 -6.10 2.65
CA GLN A 250 -24.88 -6.38 1.98
C GLN A 250 -25.37 -5.21 1.13
N GLU A 251 -25.07 -3.99 1.55
CA GLU A 251 -25.40 -2.75 0.83
C GLU A 251 -24.29 -2.32 -0.15
N GLY A 252 -23.25 -3.13 -0.34
CA GLY A 252 -22.11 -2.80 -1.20
C GLY A 252 -21.22 -1.68 -0.64
N VAL A 253 -21.26 -1.45 0.68
CA VAL A 253 -20.53 -0.37 1.35
C VAL A 253 -19.46 -0.93 2.29
N THR A 254 -18.21 -0.54 2.06
CA THR A 254 -17.07 -0.89 2.92
C THR A 254 -16.79 0.23 3.89
N TRP A 255 -16.84 -0.05 5.20
CA TRP A 255 -16.56 0.95 6.24
C TRP A 255 -15.11 0.86 6.73
N LEU A 256 -14.45 2.01 6.91
CA LEU A 256 -13.11 2.14 7.47
C LEU A 256 -13.13 3.08 8.68
N ASP A 257 -12.54 2.65 9.78
CA ASP A 257 -12.43 3.49 10.98
C ASP A 257 -11.45 4.65 10.71
N ALA A 258 -11.93 5.88 10.87
CA ALA A 258 -11.12 7.08 10.81
C ALA A 258 -10.23 7.24 12.04
N GLY A 259 -10.57 6.58 13.15
CA GLY A 259 -10.00 6.82 14.47
C GLY A 259 -10.42 8.18 15.05
N ASN A 260 -10.09 8.40 16.33
CA ASN A 260 -10.46 9.64 17.02
C ASN A 260 -9.47 10.78 16.73
N PHE A 261 -9.35 11.21 15.46
CA PHE A 261 -8.53 12.34 15.05
C PHE A 261 -9.34 13.45 14.37
N LEU A 262 -8.90 14.69 14.52
CA LEU A 262 -9.50 15.85 13.86
C LEU A 262 -9.44 15.69 12.33
N ASP A 263 -8.25 15.36 11.84
CA ASP A 263 -7.96 15.16 10.42
C ASP A 263 -7.33 13.78 10.20
N GLY A 264 -7.53 13.24 9.00
CA GLY A 264 -6.93 11.99 8.58
C GLY A 264 -6.67 11.93 7.08
N GLN A 265 -6.01 10.85 6.68
CA GLN A 265 -5.67 10.56 5.29
C GLN A 265 -6.22 9.21 4.90
N LEU A 266 -6.86 9.12 3.74
CA LEU A 266 -7.11 7.86 3.05
C LEU A 266 -6.01 7.67 2.01
N SER A 267 -5.31 6.53 2.07
CA SER A 267 -4.27 6.15 1.12
C SER A 267 -4.67 4.91 0.35
N LEU A 268 -4.68 5.01 -0.98
CA LEU A 268 -4.78 3.87 -1.88
C LEU A 268 -3.37 3.54 -2.38
N ARG A 269 -2.93 2.31 -2.15
CA ARG A 269 -1.63 1.81 -2.63
C ARG A 269 -1.88 0.80 -3.72
N MET A 270 -1.57 1.15 -4.96
CA MET A 270 -1.85 0.32 -6.14
C MET A 270 -0.55 -0.18 -6.76
N LEU A 271 -0.41 -1.51 -6.95
CA LEU A 271 0.78 -2.11 -7.54
C LEU A 271 0.48 -3.09 -8.68
N PRO A 272 1.39 -3.22 -9.67
CA PRO A 272 2.62 -2.42 -9.82
C PRO A 272 2.33 -1.05 -10.45
N ARG A 273 3.02 0.01 -10.00
CA ARG A 273 2.91 1.39 -10.49
C ARG A 273 3.02 1.49 -12.02
N SER A 274 3.81 0.60 -12.62
CA SER A 274 4.10 0.51 -14.06
C SER A 274 2.98 -0.10 -14.89
N ALA A 275 1.91 -0.60 -14.28
CA ALA A 275 0.76 -1.14 -15.00
C ALA A 275 0.18 -0.07 -15.96
N PRO A 276 -0.05 -0.40 -17.25
CA PRO A 276 -0.56 0.57 -18.22
C PRO A 276 -1.88 1.23 -17.81
N PHE A 277 -2.73 0.51 -17.09
CA PHE A 277 -3.96 1.05 -16.51
C PHE A 277 -3.68 2.19 -15.52
N LEU A 278 -2.74 1.98 -14.59
CA LEU A 278 -2.39 2.97 -13.57
C LEU A 278 -1.67 4.18 -14.17
N GLU A 279 -0.87 4.01 -15.23
CA GLU A 279 -0.27 5.14 -15.95
C GLU A 279 -1.32 6.06 -16.61
N ARG A 280 -2.46 5.51 -17.05
CA ARG A 280 -3.59 6.30 -17.53
C ARG A 280 -4.33 6.96 -16.36
N LEU A 281 -4.67 6.17 -15.34
CA LEU A 281 -5.40 6.66 -14.16
C LEU A 281 -4.72 7.86 -13.49
N LYS A 282 -3.38 7.85 -13.36
CA LYS A 282 -2.61 8.99 -12.82
C LYS A 282 -2.92 10.31 -13.53
N LYS A 283 -3.00 10.28 -14.86
CA LYS A 283 -3.27 11.46 -15.68
C LYS A 283 -4.68 11.98 -15.45
N ASP A 284 -5.64 11.07 -15.35
CA ASP A 284 -7.06 11.41 -15.21
C ASP A 284 -7.36 11.92 -13.80
N VAL A 285 -6.77 11.30 -12.76
CA VAL A 285 -6.83 11.81 -11.37
C VAL A 285 -6.22 13.21 -11.27
N THR A 286 -5.07 13.46 -11.90
CA THR A 286 -4.42 14.78 -11.87
C THR A 286 -5.31 15.87 -12.50
N LYS A 287 -6.08 15.50 -13.53
CA LYS A 287 -7.00 16.39 -14.25
C LYS A 287 -8.39 16.48 -13.61
N LEU A 288 -8.69 15.66 -12.61
CA LEU A 288 -10.03 15.48 -12.06
C LEU A 288 -11.05 15.08 -13.15
N ASP A 289 -10.65 14.17 -14.05
CA ASP A 289 -11.49 13.71 -15.15
C ASP A 289 -12.47 12.62 -14.70
N PHE A 290 -13.58 13.04 -14.09
CA PHE A 290 -14.60 12.13 -13.57
C PHE A 290 -15.45 11.44 -14.66
N ALA A 291 -15.23 11.75 -15.95
CA ALA A 291 -15.80 10.94 -17.04
C ALA A 291 -15.17 9.54 -17.09
N ASN A 292 -13.93 9.40 -16.59
CA ASN A 292 -13.34 8.10 -16.33
C ASN A 292 -13.92 7.54 -15.01
N PRO A 293 -14.67 6.43 -15.04
CA PRO A 293 -15.35 5.89 -13.86
C PRO A 293 -14.40 5.33 -12.79
N TYR A 294 -13.12 5.17 -13.10
CA TYR A 294 -12.09 4.71 -12.16
C TYR A 294 -11.43 5.85 -11.38
N VAL A 295 -11.69 7.12 -11.75
CA VAL A 295 -11.23 8.27 -10.98
C VAL A 295 -12.09 8.38 -9.71
N PRO A 296 -11.47 8.31 -8.51
CA PRO A 296 -12.21 8.38 -7.25
C PRO A 296 -12.95 9.71 -7.09
N GLN A 297 -14.27 9.63 -6.90
CA GLN A 297 -15.10 10.75 -6.47
C GLN A 297 -15.23 10.72 -4.95
N THR A 298 -15.37 11.89 -4.35
CA THR A 298 -15.45 12.04 -2.90
C THR A 298 -16.59 12.96 -2.51
N ALA A 299 -17.14 12.76 -1.32
CA ALA A 299 -18.19 13.60 -0.77
C ALA A 299 -18.12 13.63 0.76
N PHE A 300 -18.59 14.74 1.34
CA PHE A 300 -18.76 14.90 2.78
C PHE A 300 -20.23 15.11 3.13
N CYS A 301 -20.67 14.54 4.25
CA CYS A 301 -22.06 14.66 4.71
C CYS A 301 -22.21 14.26 6.19
N SER A 302 -23.42 14.41 6.73
CA SER A 302 -23.77 13.82 8.02
C SER A 302 -24.06 12.31 7.88
N LYS A 303 -24.02 11.60 9.00
CA LYS A 303 -24.44 10.19 9.08
C LYS A 303 -25.85 9.99 8.53
N SER A 304 -26.79 10.85 8.93
CA SER A 304 -28.20 10.75 8.51
C SER A 304 -28.38 10.88 7.00
N VAL A 305 -27.66 11.81 6.36
CA VAL A 305 -27.73 12.01 4.90
C VAL A 305 -27.24 10.76 4.15
N PHE A 306 -26.14 10.15 4.61
CA PHE A 306 -25.65 8.90 4.01
C PHE A 306 -26.63 7.74 4.25
N GLU A 307 -27.25 7.65 5.42
CA GLU A 307 -28.26 6.62 5.71
C GLU A 307 -29.51 6.76 4.83
N GLU A 308 -29.91 7.99 4.49
CA GLU A 308 -31.10 8.28 3.68
C GLU A 308 -30.89 8.06 2.17
N GLY A 309 -29.71 8.39 1.64
CA GLY A 309 -29.50 8.37 0.18
C GLY A 309 -28.10 8.00 -0.28
N GLY A 310 -27.26 7.45 0.60
CA GLY A 310 -25.93 6.95 0.26
C GLY A 310 -24.98 8.02 -0.27
N PHE A 311 -24.06 7.59 -1.14
CA PHE A 311 -23.05 8.48 -1.73
C PHE A 311 -23.67 9.64 -2.52
N ASP A 312 -24.73 9.38 -3.29
CA ASP A 312 -25.33 10.39 -4.18
C ASP A 312 -25.95 11.55 -3.38
N ALA A 313 -26.57 11.25 -2.23
CA ALA A 313 -27.06 12.29 -1.33
C ALA A 313 -25.91 13.16 -0.79
N CYS A 314 -24.78 12.55 -0.39
CA CYS A 314 -23.60 13.29 0.06
C CYS A 314 -22.98 14.15 -1.05
N ALA A 315 -22.86 13.59 -2.26
CA ALA A 315 -22.31 14.31 -3.41
C ALA A 315 -23.15 15.55 -3.77
N SER A 316 -24.49 15.43 -3.69
CA SER A 316 -25.40 16.56 -3.98
C SER A 316 -25.26 17.77 -3.05
N LEU A 317 -24.69 17.58 -1.86
CA LEU A 317 -24.41 18.66 -0.92
C LEU A 317 -23.06 19.33 -1.18
N THR A 318 -22.12 18.61 -1.81
CA THR A 318 -20.75 19.08 -2.07
C THR A 318 -20.67 19.93 -3.35
N GLU A 319 -21.66 19.82 -4.25
CA GLU A 319 -21.77 20.62 -5.48
C GLU A 319 -22.38 22.04 -5.27
N LYS A 320 -22.56 22.48 -4.01
CA LYS A 320 -23.01 23.83 -3.65
C LYS A 320 -21.88 24.67 -3.05
#